data_AF-U2UUC7-F1
#
_entry.id   AF-U2UUC7-F1
#
_cell.length_a   1.000
_cell.length_b   1.000
_cell.length_c   1.000
_cell.angle_alpha   90.00
_cell.angle_beta   90.00
_cell.angle_gamma   90.00
#
_symmetry.space_group_name_H-M   'P 1'
#
loop_
_entity.id
_entity.type
_entity.pdbx_description
1 polymer ?
#
loop_
_entity_poly.entity_id
_entity_poly.type
_entity_poly.pdbx_seq_one_letter_code
_entity_poly.pdbx_strand_id
1 'polypeptide(L)' 'MKKIILILILVVTAISCELLNPSEWEKTSQYRRERGEKCYKYPSGYVHCEYTK' A
#
# COMPACT_ATOMS: atom_id res chain seq x y z
N MET A 1 12.88 29.43 -15.19
CA MET A 1 13.39 28.36 -14.29
C MET A 1 12.47 28.05 -13.10
N LYS A 2 11.73 29.02 -12.53
CA LYS A 2 10.76 28.76 -11.42
C LYS A 2 9.59 27.82 -11.77
N LYS A 3 9.15 27.76 -13.04
CA LYS A 3 8.03 26.90 -13.49
C LYS A 3 8.37 25.40 -13.53
N ILE A 4 9.63 25.05 -13.76
CA ILE A 4 10.08 23.64 -13.86
C ILE A 4 10.04 22.98 -12.48
N ILE A 5 10.40 23.73 -11.43
CA ILE A 5 10.35 23.26 -10.04
C ILE A 5 8.91 22.92 -9.64
N LEU A 6 7.96 23.77 -10.01
CA LEU A 6 6.53 23.53 -9.77
C LEU A 6 6.02 22.26 -10.46
N ILE A 7 6.41 22.03 -11.71
CA ILE A 7 6.02 20.83 -12.46
C ILE A 7 6.63 19.56 -11.82
N LEU A 8 7.90 19.61 -11.43
CA LEU A 8 8.57 18.48 -10.78
C LEU A 8 7.89 18.09 -9.47
N ILE A 9 7.50 19.07 -8.65
CA ILE A 9 6.78 18.82 -7.40
C ILE A 9 5.42 18.16 -7.71
N LEU A 10 4.67 18.69 -8.68
CA LEU A 10 3.36 18.14 -9.06
C LEU A 10 3.46 16.69 -9.55
N VAL A 11 4.48 16.37 -10.33
CA VAL A 11 4.74 15.01 -10.83
C VAL A 11 5.08 14.06 -9.67
N VAL A 12 5.98 14.46 -8.75
CA VAL A 12 6.32 13.64 -7.58
C VAL A 12 5.11 13.41 -6.69
N THR A 13 4.25 14.42 -6.51
CA THR A 13 3.03 14.28 -5.72
C THR A 13 2.00 13.36 -6.38
N ALA A 14 1.86 13.39 -7.71
CA ALA A 14 0.96 12.49 -8.43
C ALA A 14 1.43 11.03 -8.35
N ILE A 15 2.73 10.81 -8.55
CA ILE A 15 3.34 9.48 -8.45
C ILE A 15 3.29 8.95 -7.01
N SER A 16 3.35 9.82 -6.00
CA SER A 16 3.21 9.43 -4.59
C SER A 16 1.80 8.93 -4.24
N CYS A 17 0.76 9.50 -4.86
CA CYS A 17 -0.61 9.04 -4.69
C CYS A 17 -0.88 7.71 -5.40
N GLU A 18 -0.15 7.36 -6.47
CA GLU A 18 -0.20 6.02 -7.10
C GLU A 18 0.68 4.98 -6.37
N LEU A 19 1.80 5.42 -5.78
CA LEU A 19 2.71 4.58 -4.98
C LEU A 19 2.09 4.10 -3.66
N LEU A 20 1.13 4.84 -3.12
CA LEU A 20 0.30 4.44 -1.99
C LEU A 20 -1.13 4.28 -2.51
N ASN A 21 -1.45 3.12 -3.06
CA ASN A 21 -2.80 2.77 -3.48
C ASN A 21 -3.51 1.96 -2.36
N PRO A 22 -3.91 2.58 -1.22
CA PRO A 22 -4.42 1.88 -0.04
C PRO A 22 -5.72 1.12 -0.31
N SER A 23 -6.49 1.55 -1.32
CA SER A 23 -7.74 0.91 -1.73
C SER A 23 -7.51 -0.52 -2.25
N GLU A 24 -6.40 -0.76 -2.94
CA GLU A 24 -6.02 -2.09 -3.41
C GLU A 24 -5.49 -2.95 -2.27
N TRP A 25 -4.76 -2.38 -1.32
CA TRP A 25 -4.31 -3.10 -0.13
C TRP A 25 -5.49 -3.54 0.74
N GLU A 26 -6.52 -2.71 0.87
CA GLU A 26 -7.72 -3.04 1.63
C GLU A 26 -8.52 -4.15 0.95
N LYS A 27 -8.82 -4.02 -0.35
CA LYS A 27 -9.49 -5.09 -1.12
C LYS A 27 -8.70 -6.40 -1.08
N THR A 28 -7.39 -6.32 -1.27
CA THR A 28 -6.50 -7.48 -1.19
C THR A 28 -6.47 -8.06 0.22
N SER A 29 -6.54 -7.25 1.26
CA SER A 29 -6.63 -7.73 2.64
C SER A 29 -7.96 -8.41 2.94
N GLN A 30 -9.07 -7.86 2.44
CA GLN A 30 -10.42 -8.42 2.61
C GLN A 30 -10.56 -9.73 1.85
N TYR A 31 -10.12 -9.77 0.60
CA TYR A 31 -10.11 -10.98 -0.21
C TYR A 31 -9.25 -12.10 0.39
N ARG A 32 -8.11 -11.76 1.00
CA ARG A 32 -7.28 -12.72 1.74
C ARG A 32 -8.01 -13.26 2.97
N ARG A 33 -8.65 -12.38 3.75
CA ARG A 33 -9.48 -12.80 4.89
C ARG A 33 -10.63 -13.71 4.49
N GLU A 34 -11.30 -13.45 3.36
CA GLU A 34 -12.38 -14.29 2.82
C GLU A 34 -11.90 -15.70 2.42
N ARG A 35 -10.67 -15.83 1.91
CA ARG A 35 -10.02 -17.14 1.66
C ARG A 35 -9.50 -17.82 2.93
N GLY A 36 -9.71 -17.21 4.10
CA GLY A 36 -9.19 -17.69 5.39
C GLY A 36 -7.74 -17.32 5.66
N GLU A 37 -7.12 -16.42 4.92
CA GLU A 37 -5.74 -15.96 5.14
C GLU A 37 -5.70 -14.74 6.08
N LYS A 38 -4.98 -14.86 7.19
CA LYS A 38 -4.73 -13.77 8.16
C LYS A 38 -3.23 -13.49 8.22
N CYS A 39 -2.85 -12.24 7.94
CA CYS A 39 -1.47 -11.79 8.07
C CYS A 39 -1.31 -10.83 9.25
N TYR A 40 -0.29 -11.07 10.06
CA TYR A 40 0.10 -10.31 11.25
C TYR A 40 1.42 -9.59 10.98
N LYS A 41 1.50 -8.31 11.32
CA LYS A 41 2.73 -7.52 11.24
C LYS A 41 3.21 -7.16 12.64
N TYR A 42 4.44 -7.51 12.95
CA TYR A 42 5.06 -7.25 14.24
C TYR A 42 5.83 -5.92 14.23
N PRO A 43 6.03 -5.31 15.41
CA PRO A 43 6.78 -4.05 15.53
C PRO A 43 8.22 -4.14 15.02
N SER A 44 8.81 -5.33 14.98
CA SER A 44 10.11 -5.62 14.38
C SER A 44 10.14 -5.51 12.86
N GLY A 45 8.99 -5.31 12.21
CA GLY A 45 8.83 -5.33 10.76
C GLY A 45 8.59 -6.72 10.18
N TYR A 46 8.61 -7.77 11.01
CA TYR A 46 8.30 -9.14 10.59
C TYR A 46 6.81 -9.27 10.22
N VAL A 47 6.50 -9.96 9.13
CA VAL A 47 5.13 -10.24 8.67
C VAL A 47 4.93 -11.75 8.58
N HIS A 48 3.90 -12.26 9.24
CA HIS A 48 3.53 -13.68 9.26
C HIS A 48 2.11 -13.87 8.74
N CYS A 49 1.87 -14.85 7.86
CA CYS A 49 0.54 -15.13 7.32
C CYS A 49 0.14 -16.58 7.61
N GLU A 50 -1.08 -16.76 8.09
CA GLU A 50 -1.68 -18.04 8.45
C GLU A 50 -2.95 -18.29 7.62
N TYR A 51 -3.16 -19.52 7.18
CA TYR A 51 -4.38 -19.94 6.52
C TYR A 51 -5.27 -20.71 7.50
N THR A 52 -6.33 -20.06 7.97
CA THR A 52 -7.46 -20.70 8.67
C THR A 52 -8.31 -21.45 7.65
N LYS A 53 -7.99 -22.73 7.42
CA LYS A 53 -8.80 -23.66 6.63
C LYS A 53 -9.68 -24.50 7.56
#